data_AF-A0A6P4XVG4-F1
#
_entry.id   AF-A0A6P4XVG4-F1
#
_cell.length_a   1.000
_cell.length_b   1.000
_cell.length_c   1.000
_cell.angle_alpha   90.00
_cell.angle_beta   90.00
_cell.angle_gamma   90.00
#
_symmetry.space_group_name_H-M   'P 1'
#
loop_
_entity.id
_entity.type
_entity.pdbx_description
1 polymer ?
#
loop_
_entity_poly.entity_id
_entity_poly.type
_entity_poly.pdbx_seq_one_letter_code
_entity_poly.pdbx_strand_id
1 'polypeptide(L)'
;MARMRENDLNRPGAAENIPGEPNGGWGLLGFVMAVVPAVVLAWVFHTKGEKEKEKMEKEHQHEIDVFRDNQKRMKQENAMLQEKLAGHYKVTAKDQHYISKLEDEKQALQEVYKKQQEQIHLLQHKGNTIRDNLAKVQEENSKLAERLVIYQKVQKRDHHYISKLEEERQKVKKDHKELQKQIHHLEQESSIIQANLTKMQEENSKLQQQLASHLEFKVRDQQYISKLEQENQTLQEVYKKQQAQIHQLEHKGSNILGKLAKMQEENSKLNEKLASHRDVKDRDHHYILKLEEENQKVKTDYTEKQKEIYQLDQKGSIILDKLAKMQEENSQLTEKLASHREVKEKDQHYISKLEEENQSLKQDYRKQQELLANSAFTLKDSLAYKQKEREIHIKEEYLSKLKQQLQERQDMKCNAWNPMKSSWHRKHLEQEMLGEANTNIHARNLQVPAALREIFKYDDYCGLRPEDHGRLMWTFWRQWKMEVEREKNKLLAERLAQDPHK
;
A
#
# COMPACT_ATOMS: atom_id res chain seq x y z
N MET A 1 -9.81 34.43 38.27
CA MET A 1 -10.04 35.42 39.36
C MET A 1 -8.98 35.21 40.43
N ALA A 2 -8.53 36.27 41.11
CA ALA A 2 -7.36 36.22 41.99
C ALA A 2 -7.72 36.00 43.46
N ARG A 3 -6.85 35.26 44.15
CA ARG A 3 -6.59 35.19 45.61
C ARG A 3 -7.79 35.17 46.58
N MET A 4 -7.96 33.99 47.19
CA MET A 4 -8.62 33.82 48.49
C MET A 4 -7.91 34.63 49.61
N ARG A 5 -8.65 34.97 50.66
CA ARG A 5 -8.11 35.22 52.01
C ARG A 5 -8.55 34.10 52.93
N GLU A 6 -7.68 33.74 53.86
CA GLU A 6 -7.89 32.66 54.83
C GLU A 6 -8.61 33.15 56.09
N ASN A 7 -9.21 32.22 56.82
CA ASN A 7 -9.93 32.49 58.07
C ASN A 7 -8.99 32.34 59.27
N ASP A 8 -9.06 33.31 60.19
CA ASP A 8 -8.70 33.08 61.59
C ASP A 8 -9.83 32.37 62.33
N LEU A 9 -9.45 31.45 63.23
CA LEU A 9 -10.14 30.96 64.46
C LEU A 9 -9.96 29.45 64.67
N ASN A 10 -8.85 29.06 65.31
CA ASN A 10 -8.85 28.21 66.52
C ASN A 10 -7.44 27.73 66.86
N ARG A 11 -7.04 27.84 68.14
CA ARG A 11 -5.84 27.19 68.67
C ARG A 11 -5.98 26.89 70.17
N PRO A 12 -6.04 25.62 70.58
CA PRO A 12 -5.83 25.21 71.96
C PRO A 12 -4.46 24.52 72.16
N GLY A 13 -3.96 24.51 73.40
CA GLY A 13 -3.10 23.45 73.93
C GLY A 13 -1.58 23.65 73.96
N ALA A 14 -1.08 24.12 75.10
CA ALA A 14 0.17 23.71 75.80
C ALA A 14 0.13 24.41 77.18
N ALA A 15 -0.01 23.79 78.35
CA ALA A 15 0.63 22.61 78.98
C ALA A 15 1.95 22.95 79.72
N GLU A 16 2.09 22.38 80.94
CA GLU A 16 3.21 22.38 81.92
C GLU A 16 3.10 23.39 83.10
N ASN A 17 2.81 22.94 84.35
CA ASN A 17 3.72 22.48 85.46
C ASN A 17 4.07 23.68 86.42
N ILE A 18 4.24 23.63 87.77
CA ILE A 18 4.42 22.64 88.88
C ILE A 18 3.59 23.11 90.13
N PRO A 19 3.15 22.25 91.10
CA PRO A 19 2.28 22.64 92.24
C PRO A 19 3.01 23.17 93.50
N GLY A 20 2.26 23.75 94.46
CA GLY A 20 2.76 24.19 95.77
C GLY A 20 1.68 24.46 96.85
N GLU A 21 1.88 23.82 98.00
CA GLU A 21 1.12 23.66 99.27
C GLU A 21 0.43 24.86 99.99
N PRO A 22 -0.35 24.59 101.08
CA PRO A 22 -1.19 25.59 101.78
C PRO A 22 -0.58 26.18 103.06
N ASN A 23 -1.07 27.37 103.43
CA ASN A 23 -1.09 28.02 104.77
C ASN A 23 -2.08 29.20 104.67
N GLY A 24 -2.72 29.77 105.69
CA GLY A 24 -2.63 29.63 107.15
C GLY A 24 -3.01 30.99 107.79
N GLY A 25 -3.89 31.02 108.80
CA GLY A 25 -4.39 32.26 109.44
C GLY A 25 -5.85 32.11 109.85
N TRP A 26 -6.25 31.77 111.09
CA TRP A 26 -5.86 32.25 112.43
C TRP A 26 -6.16 33.74 112.68
N GLY A 27 -7.26 33.99 113.37
CA GLY A 27 -7.63 35.24 114.05
C GLY A 27 -8.49 34.89 115.26
N LEU A 28 -7.92 34.96 116.46
CA LEU A 28 -8.51 34.44 117.71
C LEU A 28 -9.10 35.55 118.60
N LEU A 29 -10.14 35.15 119.35
CA LEU A 29 -10.49 35.51 120.73
C LEU A 29 -10.70 36.98 121.16
N GLY A 30 -11.74 37.16 121.97
CA GLY A 30 -12.05 38.38 122.72
C GLY A 30 -13.11 38.14 123.81
N PHE A 31 -12.91 37.15 124.68
CA PHE A 31 -13.77 36.88 125.84
C PHE A 31 -13.52 37.91 126.95
N VAL A 32 -14.58 38.56 127.46
CA VAL A 32 -14.62 39.04 128.86
C VAL A 32 -16.02 38.82 129.43
N MET A 33 -16.15 37.85 130.33
CA MET A 33 -17.18 37.85 131.37
C MET A 33 -16.57 38.48 132.64
N ALA A 34 -17.35 39.22 133.43
CA ALA A 34 -17.59 38.91 134.85
C ALA A 34 -18.24 40.08 135.65
N VAL A 35 -18.71 39.70 136.84
CA VAL A 35 -18.96 40.50 138.06
C VAL A 35 -20.31 41.25 138.18
N VAL A 36 -21.20 40.59 138.93
CA VAL A 36 -22.28 41.18 139.75
C VAL A 36 -21.69 41.66 141.09
N PRO A 37 -22.09 42.84 141.61
CA PRO A 37 -22.81 42.91 142.90
C PRO A 37 -23.98 43.94 142.85
N ALA A 38 -25.19 43.73 143.38
CA ALA A 38 -25.67 43.19 144.67
C ALA A 38 -25.62 44.17 145.86
N VAL A 39 -26.82 44.58 146.33
CA VAL A 39 -27.19 45.20 147.65
C VAL A 39 -26.60 46.62 147.94
N VAL A 40 -27.20 47.58 148.68
CA VAL A 40 -28.34 47.69 149.65
C VAL A 40 -28.98 49.10 149.51
N LEU A 41 -30.31 49.29 149.62
CA LEU A 41 -31.09 49.95 150.71
C LEU A 41 -32.58 50.01 150.25
N ALA A 42 -33.55 49.36 150.91
CA ALA A 42 -34.37 49.86 152.04
C ALA A 42 -35.22 51.11 151.69
N TRP A 43 -36.52 51.25 151.99
CA TRP A 43 -37.56 50.54 152.79
C TRP A 43 -38.94 51.03 152.21
N VAL A 44 -40.13 50.38 152.25
CA VAL A 44 -41.19 50.25 153.29
C VAL A 44 -42.39 49.46 152.65
N PHE A 45 -43.29 48.85 153.44
CA PHE A 45 -44.58 48.20 153.07
C PHE A 45 -44.48 46.93 152.20
N HIS A 46 -44.46 45.68 152.70
CA HIS A 46 -45.21 44.97 153.76
C HIS A 46 -46.62 44.43 153.34
N THR A 47 -46.64 43.10 153.09
CA THR A 47 -47.76 42.14 153.27
C THR A 47 -49.08 42.33 152.52
N LYS A 48 -49.17 41.85 151.27
CA LYS A 48 -50.42 41.26 150.71
C LYS A 48 -50.28 40.33 149.47
N GLY A 49 -49.08 39.79 149.17
CA GLY A 49 -48.74 39.29 147.82
C GLY A 49 -48.56 37.77 147.59
N GLU A 50 -48.80 36.89 148.56
CA GLU A 50 -48.39 35.47 148.42
C GLU A 50 -49.37 34.57 147.62
N LYS A 51 -50.66 34.92 147.52
CA LYS A 51 -51.62 34.15 146.72
C LYS A 51 -51.69 34.53 145.24
N GLU A 52 -51.19 35.72 144.88
CA GLU A 52 -51.05 36.12 143.48
C GLU A 52 -49.75 35.58 142.87
N LYS A 53 -48.70 35.41 143.70
CA LYS A 53 -47.40 34.89 143.25
C LYS A 53 -47.50 33.45 142.72
N GLU A 54 -48.19 32.56 143.42
CA GLU A 54 -48.38 31.16 142.98
C GLU A 54 -49.27 31.04 141.72
N LYS A 55 -50.20 32.00 141.53
CA LYS A 55 -51.01 32.08 140.31
C LYS A 55 -50.16 32.55 139.12
N MET A 56 -49.40 33.64 139.31
CA MET A 56 -48.48 34.14 138.28
C MET A 56 -47.40 33.11 137.94
N GLU A 57 -46.89 32.35 138.91
CA GLU A 57 -45.90 31.30 138.67
C GLU A 57 -46.47 30.13 137.83
N LYS A 58 -47.74 29.76 138.04
CA LYS A 58 -48.45 28.77 137.21
C LYS A 58 -48.79 29.29 135.81
N GLU A 59 -49.21 30.55 135.70
CA GLU A 59 -49.45 31.22 134.41
C GLU A 59 -48.13 31.35 133.61
N HIS A 60 -47.04 31.74 134.25
CA HIS A 60 -45.74 31.89 133.61
C HIS A 60 -45.08 30.55 133.25
N GLN A 61 -45.27 29.51 134.07
CA GLN A 61 -44.85 28.14 133.72
C GLN A 61 -45.66 27.61 132.53
N HIS A 62 -46.96 27.90 132.44
CA HIS A 62 -47.78 27.58 131.27
C HIS A 62 -47.31 28.34 130.02
N GLU A 63 -46.98 29.63 130.12
CA GLU A 63 -46.37 30.39 129.02
C GLU A 63 -45.04 29.79 128.57
N ILE A 64 -44.16 29.38 129.50
CA ILE A 64 -42.88 28.74 129.20
C ILE A 64 -43.09 27.42 128.45
N ASP A 65 -44.06 26.61 128.85
CA ASP A 65 -44.37 25.34 128.19
C ASP A 65 -45.02 25.54 126.81
N VAL A 66 -45.94 26.51 126.67
CA VAL A 66 -46.50 26.94 125.37
C VAL A 66 -45.41 27.48 124.44
N PHE A 67 -44.46 28.28 124.96
CA PHE A 67 -43.34 28.81 124.19
C PHE A 67 -42.36 27.70 123.77
N ARG A 68 -42.10 26.73 124.66
CA ARG A 68 -41.28 25.55 124.38
C ARG A 68 -41.91 24.67 123.30
N ASP A 69 -43.21 24.45 123.34
CA ASP A 69 -43.92 23.67 122.31
C ASP A 69 -44.08 24.44 120.99
N ASN A 70 -44.21 25.77 121.02
CA ASN A 70 -44.06 26.61 119.83
C ASN A 70 -42.65 26.51 119.24
N GLN A 71 -41.60 26.51 120.07
CA GLN A 71 -40.22 26.35 119.61
C GLN A 71 -39.98 24.94 119.03
N LYS A 72 -40.60 23.89 119.59
CA LYS A 72 -40.58 22.53 119.00
C LYS A 72 -41.30 22.50 117.66
N ARG A 73 -42.50 23.10 117.55
CA ARG A 73 -43.24 23.21 116.28
C ARG A 73 -42.42 23.93 115.21
N MET A 74 -41.86 25.11 115.51
CA MET A 74 -40.99 25.81 114.54
C MET A 74 -39.73 25.02 114.18
N LYS A 75 -39.15 24.22 115.09
CA LYS A 75 -38.03 23.32 114.77
C LYS A 75 -38.46 22.18 113.84
N GLN A 76 -39.64 21.59 114.06
CA GLN A 76 -40.21 20.56 113.19
C GLN A 76 -40.60 21.11 111.81
N GLU A 77 -41.20 22.30 111.74
CA GLU A 77 -41.53 23.00 110.50
C GLU A 77 -40.26 23.36 109.72
N ASN A 78 -39.23 23.90 110.38
CA ASN A 78 -37.94 24.17 109.73
C ASN A 78 -37.26 22.89 109.22
N ALA A 79 -37.31 21.78 109.98
CA ALA A 79 -36.79 20.49 109.51
C ALA A 79 -37.56 19.97 108.28
N MET A 80 -38.89 20.06 108.29
CA MET A 80 -39.73 19.69 107.14
C MET A 80 -39.48 20.59 105.92
N LEU A 81 -39.25 21.90 106.14
CA LEU A 81 -38.88 22.83 105.06
C LEU A 81 -37.50 22.52 104.50
N GLN A 82 -36.51 22.20 105.33
CA GLN A 82 -35.19 21.75 104.88
C GLN A 82 -35.25 20.43 104.10
N GLU A 83 -36.07 19.47 104.52
CA GLU A 83 -36.29 18.22 103.79
C GLU A 83 -36.96 18.48 102.43
N LYS A 84 -37.99 19.33 102.38
CA LYS A 84 -38.63 19.77 101.13
C LYS A 84 -37.64 20.49 100.21
N LEU A 85 -36.78 21.36 100.74
CA LEU A 85 -35.71 22.02 99.99
C LEU A 85 -34.73 21.00 99.39
N ALA A 86 -34.25 20.05 100.21
CA ALA A 86 -33.34 18.99 99.77
C ALA A 86 -33.99 18.07 98.72
N GLY A 87 -35.29 17.79 98.84
CA GLY A 87 -36.09 17.11 97.83
C GLY A 87 -36.13 17.90 96.51
N HIS A 88 -36.41 19.20 96.57
CA HIS A 88 -36.43 20.08 95.40
C HIS A 88 -35.06 20.13 94.71
N TYR A 89 -33.96 20.31 95.46
CA TYR A 89 -32.61 20.30 94.88
C TYR A 89 -32.27 18.96 94.19
N LYS A 90 -32.70 17.82 94.75
CA LYS A 90 -32.53 16.50 94.11
C LYS A 90 -33.33 16.36 92.81
N VAL A 91 -34.51 16.99 92.72
CA VAL A 91 -35.31 17.03 91.48
C VAL A 91 -34.63 17.95 90.46
N THR A 92 -34.29 19.19 90.85
CA THR A 92 -33.58 20.15 89.97
C THR A 92 -32.27 19.59 89.41
N ALA A 93 -31.49 18.86 90.21
CA ALA A 93 -30.26 18.20 89.72
C ALA A 93 -30.52 17.10 88.69
N LYS A 94 -31.64 16.35 88.82
CA LYS A 94 -32.05 15.38 87.80
C LYS A 94 -32.52 16.09 86.52
N ASP A 95 -33.30 17.16 86.66
CA ASP A 95 -33.78 17.93 85.52
C ASP A 95 -32.63 18.57 84.73
N GLN A 96 -31.63 19.14 85.43
CA GLN A 96 -30.39 19.63 84.81
C GLN A 96 -29.62 18.53 84.06
N HIS A 97 -29.51 17.33 84.64
CA HIS A 97 -28.90 16.18 83.97
C HIS A 97 -29.69 15.76 82.71
N TYR A 98 -31.03 15.75 82.76
CA TYR A 98 -31.85 15.47 81.58
C TYR A 98 -31.74 16.56 80.51
N ILE A 99 -31.67 17.83 80.88
CA ILE A 99 -31.46 18.95 79.95
C ILE A 99 -30.11 18.81 79.26
N SER A 100 -29.02 18.57 80.00
CA SER A 100 -27.68 18.33 79.43
C SER A 100 -27.70 17.18 78.42
N LYS A 101 -28.33 16.05 78.76
CA LYS A 101 -28.44 14.90 77.84
C LYS A 101 -29.22 15.24 76.56
N LEU A 102 -30.30 16.01 76.68
CA LEU A 102 -31.09 16.45 75.51
C LEU A 102 -30.31 17.46 74.65
N GLU A 103 -29.44 18.28 75.24
CA GLU A 103 -28.54 19.16 74.50
C GLU A 103 -27.46 18.36 73.74
N ASP A 104 -26.88 17.34 74.35
CA ASP A 104 -25.93 16.42 73.70
C ASP A 104 -26.60 15.66 72.53
N GLU A 105 -27.81 15.11 72.75
CA GLU A 105 -28.60 14.43 71.71
C GLU A 105 -28.96 15.38 70.55
N LYS A 106 -29.31 16.64 70.86
CA LYS A 106 -29.58 17.68 69.85
C LYS A 106 -28.32 18.03 69.05
N GLN A 107 -27.16 18.15 69.69
CA GLN A 107 -25.88 18.39 68.98
C GLN A 107 -25.53 17.22 68.06
N ALA A 108 -25.67 15.97 68.54
CA ALA A 108 -25.45 14.77 67.73
C ALA A 108 -26.36 14.71 66.50
N LEU A 109 -27.66 15.04 66.65
CA LEU A 109 -28.60 15.14 65.53
C LEU A 109 -28.20 16.24 64.53
N GLN A 110 -27.73 17.39 65.01
CA GLN A 110 -27.26 18.48 64.16
C GLN A 110 -26.01 18.09 63.35
N GLU A 111 -25.07 17.33 63.93
CA GLU A 111 -23.95 16.76 63.18
C GLU A 111 -24.38 15.76 62.11
N VAL A 112 -25.32 14.86 62.44
CA VAL A 112 -25.86 13.88 61.48
C VAL A 112 -26.52 14.59 60.30
N TYR A 113 -27.32 15.62 60.56
CA TYR A 113 -27.95 16.44 59.52
C TYR A 113 -26.91 17.15 58.64
N LYS A 114 -25.84 17.70 59.22
CA LYS A 114 -24.73 18.30 58.46
C LYS A 114 -24.03 17.28 57.55
N LYS A 115 -23.68 16.10 58.08
CA LYS A 115 -23.08 14.99 57.31
C LYS A 115 -24.01 14.54 56.17
N GLN A 116 -25.32 14.55 56.38
CA GLN A 116 -26.31 14.22 55.34
C GLN A 116 -26.37 15.31 54.24
N GLN A 117 -26.31 16.60 54.59
CA GLN A 117 -26.23 17.69 53.61
C GLN A 117 -24.94 17.62 52.76
N GLU A 118 -23.80 17.32 53.39
CA GLU A 118 -22.52 17.12 52.69
C GLU A 118 -22.61 15.95 51.69
N GLN A 119 -23.25 14.84 52.06
CA GLN A 119 -23.50 13.71 51.14
C GLN A 119 -24.43 14.09 49.99
N ILE A 120 -25.49 14.87 50.24
CA ILE A 120 -26.40 15.36 49.20
C ILE A 120 -25.64 16.23 48.18
N HIS A 121 -24.80 17.16 48.65
CA HIS A 121 -23.97 17.98 47.76
C HIS A 121 -22.96 17.14 46.95
N LEU A 122 -22.33 16.13 47.56
CA LEU A 122 -21.44 15.22 46.84
C LEU A 122 -22.17 14.42 45.76
N LEU A 123 -23.40 13.94 46.04
CA LEU A 123 -24.24 13.24 45.08
C LEU A 123 -24.71 14.18 43.95
N GLN A 124 -25.08 15.42 44.25
CA GLN A 124 -25.39 16.44 43.23
C GLN A 124 -24.20 16.73 42.32
N HIS A 125 -22.98 16.90 42.89
CA HIS A 125 -21.77 17.10 42.10
C HIS A 125 -21.50 15.90 41.18
N LYS A 126 -21.54 14.67 41.71
CA LYS A 126 -21.38 13.44 40.91
C LYS A 126 -22.45 13.33 39.82
N GLY A 127 -23.70 13.67 40.11
CA GLY A 127 -24.80 13.70 39.15
C GLY A 127 -24.58 14.69 38.01
N ASN A 128 -24.03 15.89 38.31
CA ASN A 128 -23.64 16.86 37.30
C ASN A 128 -22.47 16.33 36.43
N THR A 129 -21.42 15.76 37.04
CA THR A 129 -20.31 15.14 36.29
C THR A 129 -20.77 14.02 35.35
N ILE A 130 -21.73 13.19 35.78
CA ILE A 130 -22.34 12.14 34.95
C ILE A 130 -23.12 12.78 33.78
N ARG A 131 -23.86 13.86 34.02
CA ARG A 131 -24.60 14.59 32.97
C ARG A 131 -23.67 15.19 31.92
N ASP A 132 -22.57 15.80 32.34
CA ASP A 132 -21.57 16.39 31.44
C ASP A 132 -20.87 15.31 30.59
N ASN A 133 -20.55 14.16 31.19
CA ASN A 133 -19.99 13.04 30.46
C ASN A 133 -20.99 12.41 29.49
N LEU A 134 -22.28 12.32 29.86
CA LEU A 134 -23.33 11.86 28.95
C LEU A 134 -23.50 12.79 27.74
N ALA A 135 -23.43 14.11 27.94
CA ALA A 135 -23.48 15.09 26.85
C ALA A 135 -22.30 14.92 25.87
N LYS A 136 -21.07 14.71 26.38
CA LYS A 136 -19.90 14.41 25.53
C LYS A 136 -20.07 13.12 24.72
N VAL A 137 -20.57 12.05 25.33
CA VAL A 137 -20.84 10.78 24.64
C VAL A 137 -21.94 10.93 23.57
N GLN A 138 -22.95 11.77 23.82
CA GLN A 138 -23.96 12.11 22.81
C GLN A 138 -23.37 12.89 21.63
N GLU A 139 -22.46 13.83 21.89
CA GLU A 139 -21.73 14.57 20.85
C GLU A 139 -20.83 13.64 20.00
N GLU A 140 -20.09 12.74 20.64
CA GLU A 140 -19.24 11.73 19.96
C GLU A 140 -20.07 10.76 19.12
N ASN A 141 -21.21 10.28 19.63
CA ASN A 141 -22.13 9.44 18.88
C ASN A 141 -22.70 10.17 17.65
N SER A 142 -22.96 11.48 17.75
CA SER A 142 -23.42 12.30 16.63
C SER A 142 -22.34 12.42 15.55
N LYS A 143 -21.09 12.68 15.95
CA LYS A 143 -19.91 12.69 15.04
C LYS A 143 -19.66 11.32 14.39
N LEU A 144 -19.92 10.22 15.10
CA LEU A 144 -19.81 8.87 14.54
C LEU A 144 -20.91 8.59 13.51
N ALA A 145 -22.14 9.04 13.74
CA ALA A 145 -23.24 8.94 12.77
C ALA A 145 -22.94 9.71 11.47
N GLU A 146 -22.41 10.94 11.57
CA GLU A 146 -21.95 11.72 10.41
C GLU A 146 -20.85 10.99 9.62
N ARG A 147 -19.85 10.44 10.32
CA ARG A 147 -18.78 9.64 9.69
C ARG A 147 -19.35 8.44 8.94
N LEU A 148 -20.32 7.72 9.51
CA LEU A 148 -20.97 6.59 8.84
C LEU A 148 -21.67 7.00 7.53
N VAL A 149 -22.34 8.16 7.50
CA VAL A 149 -22.94 8.71 6.27
C VAL A 149 -21.87 9.04 5.22
N ILE A 150 -20.72 9.57 5.64
CA ILE A 150 -19.58 9.83 4.72
C ILE A 150 -19.03 8.51 4.17
N TYR A 151 -18.81 7.50 5.02
CA TYR A 151 -18.35 6.17 4.58
C TYR A 151 -19.30 5.53 3.57
N GLN A 152 -20.63 5.61 3.79
CA GLN A 152 -21.61 5.10 2.83
C GLN A 152 -21.59 5.85 1.48
N LYS A 153 -21.35 7.17 1.48
CA LYS A 153 -21.19 7.95 0.24
C LYS A 153 -19.93 7.55 -0.53
N VAL A 154 -18.81 7.35 0.17
CA VAL A 154 -17.54 6.87 -0.41
C VAL A 154 -17.74 5.47 -1.00
N GLN A 155 -18.33 4.54 -0.24
CA GLN A 155 -18.61 3.17 -0.69
C GLN A 155 -19.44 3.13 -1.99
N LYS A 156 -20.49 3.96 -2.09
CA LYS A 156 -21.31 4.06 -3.32
C LYS A 156 -20.53 4.61 -4.51
N ARG A 157 -19.69 5.62 -4.30
CA ARG A 157 -18.83 6.20 -5.34
C ARG A 157 -17.78 5.19 -5.82
N ASP A 158 -17.16 4.48 -4.90
CA ASP A 158 -16.12 3.50 -5.23
C ASP A 158 -16.74 2.28 -5.95
N HIS A 159 -17.95 1.85 -5.58
CA HIS A 159 -18.72 0.83 -6.33
C HIS A 159 -19.05 1.28 -7.77
N HIS A 160 -19.41 2.55 -7.98
CA HIS A 160 -19.62 3.11 -9.31
C HIS A 160 -18.32 3.11 -10.15
N TYR A 161 -17.18 3.49 -9.56
CA TYR A 161 -15.89 3.41 -10.25
C TYR A 161 -15.49 1.97 -10.61
N ILE A 162 -15.72 1.00 -9.72
CA ILE A 162 -15.48 -0.42 -10.00
C ILE A 162 -16.32 -0.88 -11.20
N SER A 163 -17.62 -0.58 -11.23
CA SER A 163 -18.51 -0.91 -12.35
C SER A 163 -17.98 -0.35 -13.69
N LYS A 164 -17.55 0.92 -13.70
CA LYS A 164 -17.01 1.55 -14.92
C LYS A 164 -15.68 0.90 -15.38
N LEU A 165 -14.80 0.56 -14.44
CA LEU A 165 -13.55 -0.14 -14.75
C LEU A 165 -13.81 -1.56 -15.29
N GLU A 166 -14.86 -2.24 -14.83
CA GLU A 166 -15.27 -3.53 -15.39
C GLU A 166 -15.80 -3.40 -16.83
N GLU A 167 -16.60 -2.38 -17.14
CA GLU A 167 -17.05 -2.07 -18.50
C GLU A 167 -15.87 -1.80 -19.45
N GLU A 168 -14.93 -0.92 -19.06
CA GLU A 168 -13.72 -0.62 -19.83
C GLU A 168 -12.86 -1.88 -20.04
N ARG A 169 -12.72 -2.73 -19.01
CA ARG A 169 -12.02 -4.03 -19.10
C ARG A 169 -12.69 -4.99 -20.08
N GLN A 170 -14.03 -5.04 -20.16
CA GLN A 170 -14.72 -5.88 -21.15
C GLN A 170 -14.53 -5.33 -22.57
N LYS A 171 -14.51 -4.00 -22.74
CA LYS A 171 -14.20 -3.37 -24.03
C LYS A 171 -12.79 -3.75 -24.50
N VAL A 172 -11.77 -3.53 -23.66
CA VAL A 172 -10.38 -3.93 -23.97
C VAL A 172 -10.25 -5.42 -24.29
N LYS A 173 -11.00 -6.28 -23.57
CA LYS A 173 -11.03 -7.73 -23.85
C LYS A 173 -11.67 -8.08 -25.19
N LYS A 174 -12.64 -7.30 -25.67
CA LYS A 174 -13.23 -7.44 -27.01
C LYS A 174 -12.23 -6.99 -28.08
N ASP A 175 -11.63 -5.81 -27.89
CA ASP A 175 -10.69 -5.22 -28.84
C ASP A 175 -9.43 -6.10 -29.01
N HIS A 176 -8.92 -6.67 -27.91
CA HIS A 176 -7.82 -7.65 -27.94
C HIS A 176 -8.14 -8.91 -28.75
N LYS A 177 -9.37 -9.44 -28.65
CA LYS A 177 -9.81 -10.59 -29.46
C LYS A 177 -9.87 -10.25 -30.94
N GLU A 178 -10.22 -9.03 -31.31
CA GLU A 178 -10.27 -8.61 -32.71
C GLU A 178 -8.86 -8.42 -33.28
N LEU A 179 -7.97 -7.76 -32.54
CA LEU A 179 -6.54 -7.67 -32.88
C LEU A 179 -5.90 -9.06 -33.03
N GLN A 180 -6.25 -10.03 -32.19
CA GLN A 180 -5.75 -11.40 -32.28
C GLN A 180 -6.16 -12.09 -33.59
N LYS A 181 -7.37 -11.84 -34.11
CA LYS A 181 -7.77 -12.33 -35.44
C LYS A 181 -7.00 -11.65 -36.56
N GLN A 182 -6.79 -10.33 -36.47
CA GLN A 182 -6.05 -9.56 -37.47
C GLN A 182 -4.60 -10.03 -37.56
N ILE A 183 -3.95 -10.26 -36.42
CA ILE A 183 -2.60 -10.87 -36.36
C ILE A 183 -2.62 -12.23 -37.06
N HIS A 184 -3.59 -13.10 -36.77
CA HIS A 184 -3.66 -14.41 -37.41
C HIS A 184 -3.88 -14.34 -38.94
N HIS A 185 -4.65 -13.36 -39.43
CA HIS A 185 -4.80 -13.11 -40.86
C HIS A 185 -3.47 -12.67 -41.50
N LEU A 186 -2.73 -11.77 -40.85
CA LEU A 186 -1.43 -11.29 -41.34
C LEU A 186 -0.37 -12.40 -41.32
N GLU A 187 -0.40 -13.31 -40.34
CA GLU A 187 0.43 -14.52 -40.31
C GLU A 187 0.15 -15.43 -41.52
N GLN A 188 -1.13 -15.63 -41.87
CA GLN A 188 -1.53 -16.42 -43.04
C GLN A 188 -1.08 -15.75 -44.35
N GLU A 189 -1.28 -14.45 -44.51
CA GLU A 189 -0.81 -13.69 -45.68
C GLU A 189 0.71 -13.73 -45.81
N SER A 190 1.44 -13.54 -44.71
CA SER A 190 2.90 -13.66 -44.68
C SER A 190 3.37 -15.04 -45.14
N SER A 191 2.70 -16.11 -44.70
CA SER A 191 2.99 -17.48 -45.17
C SER A 191 2.74 -17.67 -46.66
N ILE A 192 1.70 -17.04 -47.23
CA ILE A 192 1.40 -17.10 -48.67
C ILE A 192 2.46 -16.32 -49.47
N ILE A 193 2.85 -15.13 -49.01
CA ILE A 193 3.89 -14.31 -49.63
C ILE A 193 5.24 -15.06 -49.62
N GLN A 194 5.59 -15.71 -48.50
CA GLN A 194 6.80 -16.52 -48.38
C GLN A 194 6.82 -17.68 -49.39
N ALA A 195 5.70 -18.39 -49.55
CA ALA A 195 5.58 -19.48 -50.53
C ALA A 195 5.71 -18.98 -51.98
N ASN A 196 5.08 -17.86 -52.31
CA ASN A 196 5.20 -17.22 -53.63
C ASN A 196 6.64 -16.76 -53.91
N LEU A 197 7.33 -16.20 -52.91
CA LEU A 197 8.74 -15.79 -53.02
C LEU A 197 9.64 -16.98 -53.33
N THR A 198 9.48 -18.12 -52.63
CA THR A 198 10.25 -19.34 -52.91
C THR A 198 10.01 -19.88 -54.32
N LYS A 199 8.77 -19.81 -54.82
CA LYS A 199 8.44 -20.23 -56.19
C LYS A 199 9.10 -19.32 -57.24
N MET A 200 9.08 -17.99 -57.04
CA MET A 200 9.78 -17.05 -57.92
C MET A 200 11.29 -17.24 -57.90
N GLN A 201 11.88 -17.59 -56.75
CA GLN A 201 13.30 -17.92 -56.64
C GLN A 201 13.64 -19.18 -57.47
N GLU A 202 12.81 -20.22 -57.41
CA GLU A 202 12.99 -21.45 -58.21
C GLU A 202 12.87 -21.17 -59.73
N GLU A 203 11.88 -20.36 -60.14
CA GLU A 203 11.72 -19.94 -61.53
C GLU A 203 12.90 -19.11 -62.03
N ASN A 204 13.42 -18.18 -61.22
CA ASN A 204 14.61 -17.40 -61.54
C ASN A 204 15.86 -18.29 -61.67
N SER A 205 16.04 -19.30 -60.81
CA SER A 205 17.13 -20.28 -60.93
C SER A 205 17.04 -21.08 -62.25
N LYS A 206 15.83 -21.47 -62.68
CA LYS A 206 15.61 -22.13 -63.98
C LYS A 206 15.95 -21.21 -65.15
N LEU A 207 15.55 -19.94 -65.09
CA LEU A 207 15.88 -18.94 -66.12
C LEU A 207 17.39 -18.68 -66.20
N GLN A 208 18.09 -18.61 -65.06
CA GLN A 208 19.55 -18.49 -65.03
C GLN A 208 20.24 -19.70 -65.67
N GLN A 209 19.77 -20.92 -65.40
CA GLN A 209 20.28 -22.13 -66.02
C GLN A 209 20.03 -22.16 -67.54
N GLN A 210 18.84 -21.73 -67.99
CA GLN A 210 18.53 -21.59 -69.42
C GLN A 210 19.44 -20.56 -70.10
N LEU A 211 19.64 -19.40 -69.49
CA LEU A 211 20.51 -18.34 -70.00
C LEU A 211 21.96 -18.84 -70.15
N ALA A 212 22.48 -19.58 -69.16
CA ALA A 212 23.80 -20.20 -69.24
C ALA A 212 23.90 -21.16 -70.46
N SER A 213 22.91 -22.05 -70.65
CA SER A 213 22.90 -22.98 -71.79
C SER A 213 22.83 -22.27 -73.16
N HIS A 214 22.10 -21.15 -73.24
CA HIS A 214 22.03 -20.35 -74.46
C HIS A 214 23.36 -19.59 -74.72
N LEU A 215 24.06 -19.17 -73.67
CA LEU A 215 25.40 -18.57 -73.80
C LEU A 215 26.42 -19.60 -74.31
N GLU A 216 26.40 -20.83 -73.79
CA GLU A 216 27.23 -21.93 -74.30
C GLU A 216 26.95 -22.24 -75.77
N PHE A 217 25.67 -22.28 -76.16
CA PHE A 217 25.26 -22.47 -77.55
C PHE A 217 25.79 -21.34 -78.46
N LYS A 218 25.62 -20.08 -78.04
CA LYS A 218 26.15 -18.92 -78.78
C LYS A 218 27.67 -18.94 -78.93
N VAL A 219 28.41 -19.38 -77.91
CA VAL A 219 29.87 -19.56 -77.99
C VAL A 219 30.22 -20.65 -79.01
N ARG A 220 29.46 -21.74 -79.07
CA ARG A 220 29.66 -22.83 -80.04
C ARG A 220 29.39 -22.37 -81.48
N ASP A 221 28.32 -21.62 -81.71
CA ASP A 221 28.02 -21.02 -83.02
C ASP A 221 29.11 -20.04 -83.45
N GLN A 222 29.58 -19.19 -82.54
CA GLN A 222 30.67 -18.26 -82.83
C GLN A 222 31.96 -18.99 -83.25
N GLN A 223 32.30 -20.10 -82.58
CA GLN A 223 33.43 -20.95 -82.97
C GLN A 223 33.23 -21.61 -84.35
N TYR A 224 32.00 -21.97 -84.70
CA TYR A 224 31.68 -22.54 -86.01
C TYR A 224 31.78 -21.49 -87.13
N ILE A 225 31.28 -20.27 -86.90
CA ILE A 225 31.43 -19.13 -87.82
C ILE A 225 32.91 -18.85 -88.09
N SER A 226 33.76 -18.77 -87.07
CA SER A 226 35.19 -18.53 -87.26
C SER A 226 35.91 -19.65 -88.04
N LYS A 227 35.44 -20.91 -87.96
CA LYS A 227 35.94 -21.98 -88.84
C LYS A 227 35.51 -21.78 -90.29
N LEU A 228 34.25 -21.45 -90.54
CA LEU A 228 33.76 -21.17 -91.89
C LEU A 228 34.44 -19.96 -92.52
N GLU A 229 34.74 -18.91 -91.74
CA GLU A 229 35.52 -17.76 -92.19
C GLU A 229 36.95 -18.17 -92.61
N GLN A 230 37.60 -19.04 -91.84
CA GLN A 230 38.92 -19.57 -92.18
C GLN A 230 38.88 -20.45 -93.45
N GLU A 231 37.89 -21.34 -93.57
CA GLU A 231 37.68 -22.16 -94.78
C GLU A 231 37.44 -21.27 -96.01
N ASN A 232 36.59 -20.24 -95.90
CA ASN A 232 36.32 -19.29 -96.98
C ASN A 232 37.58 -18.50 -97.39
N GLN A 233 38.44 -18.11 -96.44
CA GLN A 233 39.74 -17.50 -96.76
C GLN A 233 40.63 -18.46 -97.57
N THR A 234 40.72 -19.75 -97.19
CA THR A 234 41.49 -20.74 -97.96
C THR A 234 40.91 -20.98 -99.36
N LEU A 235 39.58 -20.99 -99.51
CA LEU A 235 38.90 -21.06 -100.81
C LEU A 235 39.19 -19.82 -101.67
N GLN A 236 39.20 -18.61 -101.10
CA GLN A 236 39.60 -17.40 -101.83
C GLN A 236 41.06 -17.45 -102.30
N GLU A 237 41.98 -18.01 -101.51
CA GLU A 237 43.36 -18.22 -101.96
C GLU A 237 43.45 -19.22 -103.11
N VAL A 238 42.71 -20.33 -103.05
CA VAL A 238 42.65 -21.33 -104.13
C VAL A 238 42.08 -20.70 -105.40
N TYR A 239 41.01 -19.91 -105.28
CA TYR A 239 40.42 -19.19 -106.40
C TYR A 239 41.41 -18.19 -107.04
N LYS A 240 42.11 -17.39 -106.24
CA LYS A 240 43.17 -16.48 -106.74
C LYS A 240 44.29 -17.25 -107.45
N LYS A 241 44.71 -18.41 -106.93
CA LYS A 241 45.70 -19.28 -107.57
C LYS A 241 45.20 -19.83 -108.92
N GLN A 242 43.94 -20.25 -109.00
CA GLN A 242 43.31 -20.69 -110.27
C GLN A 242 43.18 -19.53 -111.27
N GLN A 243 42.73 -18.35 -110.84
CA GLN A 243 42.62 -17.17 -111.71
C GLN A 243 43.98 -16.76 -112.28
N ALA A 244 45.05 -16.83 -111.50
CA ALA A 244 46.42 -16.61 -111.99
C ALA A 244 46.85 -17.67 -113.03
N GLN A 245 46.46 -18.94 -112.86
CA GLN A 245 46.70 -19.98 -113.86
C GLN A 245 45.91 -19.74 -115.16
N ILE A 246 44.65 -19.27 -115.06
CA ILE A 246 43.83 -18.90 -116.22
C ILE A 246 44.51 -17.77 -117.00
N HIS A 247 44.94 -16.68 -116.34
CA HIS A 247 45.68 -15.61 -117.02
C HIS A 247 47.00 -16.08 -117.67
N GLN A 248 47.71 -17.04 -117.08
CA GLN A 248 48.87 -17.66 -117.75
C GLN A 248 48.48 -18.49 -118.99
N LEU A 249 47.33 -19.15 -118.98
CA LEU A 249 46.79 -19.88 -120.14
C LEU A 249 46.27 -18.93 -121.21
N GLU A 250 45.60 -17.83 -120.85
CA GLU A 250 45.19 -16.76 -121.77
C GLU A 250 46.40 -16.11 -122.44
N HIS A 251 47.46 -15.81 -121.70
CA HIS A 251 48.70 -15.28 -122.27
C HIS A 251 49.38 -16.28 -123.23
N LYS A 252 49.34 -17.58 -122.93
CA LYS A 252 49.78 -18.65 -123.86
C LYS A 252 48.89 -18.72 -125.10
N GLY A 253 47.57 -18.62 -124.92
CA GLY A 253 46.57 -18.60 -126.00
C GLY A 253 46.73 -17.39 -126.93
N SER A 254 46.98 -16.21 -126.37
CA SER A 254 47.29 -14.98 -127.11
C SER A 254 48.57 -15.15 -127.94
N ASN A 255 49.62 -15.78 -127.37
CA ASN A 255 50.84 -16.12 -128.11
C ASN A 255 50.62 -17.14 -129.23
N ILE A 256 49.66 -18.07 -129.07
CA ILE A 256 49.27 -19.02 -130.13
C ILE A 256 48.45 -18.30 -131.21
N LEU A 257 47.50 -17.44 -130.85
CA LEU A 257 46.72 -16.60 -131.78
C LEU A 257 47.62 -15.64 -132.56
N GLY A 258 48.64 -15.06 -131.94
CA GLY A 258 49.65 -14.25 -132.63
C GLY A 258 50.53 -15.02 -133.61
N LYS A 259 50.72 -16.34 -133.41
CA LYS A 259 51.32 -17.23 -134.42
C LYS A 259 50.32 -17.63 -135.50
N LEU A 260 49.05 -17.84 -135.14
CA LEU A 260 47.97 -18.17 -136.07
C LEU A 260 47.73 -17.02 -137.05
N ALA A 261 47.68 -15.78 -136.57
CA ALA A 261 47.54 -14.57 -137.39
C ALA A 261 48.68 -14.43 -138.41
N LYS A 262 49.93 -14.74 -138.02
CA LYS A 262 51.07 -14.75 -138.95
C LYS A 262 50.96 -15.83 -140.03
N MET A 263 50.52 -17.04 -139.67
CA MET A 263 50.21 -18.08 -140.68
C MET A 263 49.01 -17.69 -141.57
N GLN A 264 48.04 -16.94 -141.05
CA GLN A 264 46.85 -16.51 -141.78
C GLN A 264 47.13 -15.34 -142.74
N GLU A 265 48.15 -14.52 -142.46
CA GLU A 265 48.71 -13.50 -143.35
C GLU A 265 49.64 -14.10 -144.44
N GLU A 266 50.22 -15.28 -144.20
CA GLU A 266 50.91 -16.06 -145.24
C GLU A 266 49.91 -16.79 -146.17
N ASN A 267 48.79 -17.28 -145.62
CA ASN A 267 47.76 -18.01 -146.38
C ASN A 267 46.91 -17.10 -147.31
N SER A 268 46.79 -15.80 -146.99
CA SER A 268 46.03 -14.84 -147.80
C SER A 268 46.70 -14.47 -149.13
N LYS A 269 47.99 -14.82 -149.34
CA LYS A 269 48.73 -14.59 -150.60
C LYS A 269 48.62 -15.75 -151.61
N LEU A 270 47.95 -16.86 -151.27
CA LEU A 270 47.88 -18.06 -152.13
C LEU A 270 46.49 -18.36 -152.73
N ASN A 271 45.41 -17.76 -152.21
CA ASN A 271 44.02 -18.13 -152.54
C ASN A 271 43.27 -17.13 -153.45
N GLU A 272 43.99 -16.38 -154.28
CA GLU A 272 43.40 -15.48 -155.30
C GLU A 272 43.28 -16.15 -156.69
N LYS A 273 43.22 -17.51 -156.77
CA LYS A 273 43.45 -18.19 -158.06
C LYS A 273 42.68 -19.48 -158.39
N LEU A 274 41.55 -19.78 -157.72
CA LEU A 274 40.63 -20.80 -158.23
C LEU A 274 39.18 -20.50 -157.86
N ALA A 275 38.28 -20.65 -158.84
CA ALA A 275 36.93 -20.14 -158.78
C ALA A 275 35.87 -21.24 -158.77
N SER A 276 34.70 -20.85 -158.25
CA SER A 276 33.36 -21.32 -158.61
C SER A 276 32.74 -22.54 -157.93
N HIS A 277 31.44 -22.33 -157.65
CA HIS A 277 30.32 -23.28 -157.53
C HIS A 277 29.88 -23.85 -156.15
N ARG A 278 28.84 -23.19 -155.62
CA ARG A 278 27.57 -23.68 -155.01
C ARG A 278 27.62 -24.92 -154.08
N ASP A 279 27.29 -24.80 -152.79
CA ASP A 279 26.00 -24.44 -152.15
C ASP A 279 25.10 -25.66 -151.86
N VAL A 280 24.92 -25.95 -150.55
CA VAL A 280 23.85 -26.65 -149.78
C VAL A 280 24.41 -26.67 -148.33
N LYS A 281 23.97 -25.86 -147.36
CA LYS A 281 22.70 -25.82 -146.61
C LYS A 281 22.66 -26.76 -145.38
N ASP A 282 22.22 -26.20 -144.24
CA ASP A 282 21.80 -26.81 -142.96
C ASP A 282 22.87 -27.44 -142.01
N ARG A 283 23.35 -26.63 -141.05
CA ARG A 283 23.80 -26.87 -139.64
C ARG A 283 24.64 -25.66 -139.18
N ASP A 284 24.47 -25.02 -138.01
CA ASP A 284 23.71 -25.40 -136.81
C ASP A 284 22.88 -24.24 -136.24
N HIS A 285 21.59 -24.50 -136.02
CA HIS A 285 20.63 -23.61 -135.34
C HIS A 285 20.66 -23.79 -133.80
N HIS A 286 21.78 -24.28 -133.24
CA HIS A 286 21.82 -24.81 -131.87
C HIS A 286 22.27 -23.78 -130.79
N TYR A 287 23.08 -22.78 -131.14
CA TYR A 287 23.67 -21.90 -130.12
C TYR A 287 22.81 -20.71 -129.66
N ILE A 288 21.65 -20.48 -130.29
CA ILE A 288 20.76 -19.36 -129.93
C ILE A 288 19.78 -19.79 -128.81
N LEU A 289 19.19 -20.99 -128.88
CA LEU A 289 18.18 -21.44 -127.91
C LEU A 289 18.71 -21.67 -126.49
N LYS A 290 20.01 -21.93 -126.30
CA LYS A 290 20.59 -22.18 -124.97
C LYS A 290 20.81 -20.90 -124.14
N LEU A 291 20.93 -19.74 -124.79
CA LEU A 291 21.10 -18.45 -124.12
C LEU A 291 19.76 -17.81 -123.70
N GLU A 292 18.63 -18.29 -124.22
CA GLU A 292 17.31 -17.84 -123.81
C GLU A 292 16.79 -18.65 -122.59
N GLU A 293 17.12 -19.93 -122.48
CA GLU A 293 16.70 -20.79 -121.36
C GLU A 293 17.35 -20.41 -120.02
N GLU A 294 18.64 -20.06 -120.01
CA GLU A 294 19.32 -19.60 -118.78
C GLU A 294 18.86 -18.19 -118.34
N ASN A 295 18.47 -17.33 -119.29
CA ASN A 295 17.97 -15.97 -119.01
C ASN A 295 16.55 -15.99 -118.43
N GLN A 296 15.73 -17.00 -118.79
CA GLN A 296 14.42 -17.24 -118.18
C GLN A 296 14.55 -17.60 -116.69
N LYS A 297 15.55 -18.43 -116.34
CA LYS A 297 15.74 -18.99 -114.99
C LYS A 297 16.24 -17.96 -113.96
N VAL A 298 17.11 -17.04 -114.37
CA VAL A 298 17.54 -15.90 -113.54
C VAL A 298 16.39 -14.92 -113.28
N LYS A 299 15.43 -14.82 -114.20
CA LYS A 299 14.25 -13.94 -114.08
C LYS A 299 13.20 -14.45 -113.09
N THR A 300 13.07 -15.77 -112.92
CA THR A 300 12.25 -16.39 -111.88
C THR A 300 12.89 -16.26 -110.49
N ASP A 301 14.17 -16.57 -110.33
CA ASP A 301 14.88 -16.41 -109.04
C ASP A 301 14.83 -14.96 -108.52
N TYR A 302 14.99 -13.98 -109.42
CA TYR A 302 14.92 -12.56 -109.08
C TYR A 302 13.52 -12.12 -108.62
N THR A 303 12.46 -12.69 -109.19
CA THR A 303 11.07 -12.35 -108.83
C THR A 303 10.57 -13.10 -107.59
N GLU A 304 11.18 -14.24 -107.25
CA GLU A 304 10.94 -14.95 -105.98
C GLU A 304 11.67 -14.25 -104.82
N LYS A 305 12.94 -13.85 -105.01
CA LYS A 305 13.69 -13.00 -104.07
C LYS A 305 13.00 -11.67 -103.77
N GLN A 306 12.41 -11.01 -104.78
CA GLN A 306 11.61 -9.79 -104.55
C GLN A 306 10.38 -10.02 -103.66
N LYS A 307 9.74 -11.20 -103.72
CA LYS A 307 8.61 -11.52 -102.84
C LYS A 307 9.07 -11.81 -101.40
N GLU A 308 10.22 -12.46 -101.21
CA GLU A 308 10.83 -12.60 -99.87
C GLU A 308 11.14 -11.23 -99.25
N ILE A 309 11.73 -10.31 -100.04
CA ILE A 309 12.04 -8.94 -99.59
C ILE A 309 10.77 -8.21 -99.14
N TYR A 310 9.67 -8.28 -99.90
CA TYR A 310 8.40 -7.63 -99.55
C TYR A 310 7.74 -8.23 -98.28
N GLN A 311 7.90 -9.55 -98.04
CA GLN A 311 7.44 -10.18 -96.80
C GLN A 311 8.34 -9.87 -95.59
N LEU A 312 9.64 -9.66 -95.81
CA LEU A 312 10.57 -9.22 -94.76
C LEU A 312 10.32 -7.76 -94.37
N ASP A 313 9.95 -6.90 -95.33
CA ASP A 313 9.62 -5.49 -95.09
C ASP A 313 8.34 -5.33 -94.24
N GLN A 314 7.28 -6.10 -94.55
CA GLN A 314 6.09 -6.19 -93.68
C GLN A 314 6.41 -6.70 -92.27
N LYS A 315 7.29 -7.70 -92.13
CA LYS A 315 7.73 -8.20 -90.81
C LYS A 315 8.57 -7.15 -90.08
N GLY A 316 9.39 -6.38 -90.79
CA GLY A 316 10.13 -5.23 -90.25
C GLY A 316 9.20 -4.17 -89.67
N SER A 317 8.14 -3.80 -90.38
CA SER A 317 7.10 -2.88 -89.88
C SER A 317 6.43 -3.39 -88.60
N ILE A 318 6.04 -4.67 -88.53
CA ILE A 318 5.42 -5.27 -87.33
C ILE A 318 6.42 -5.33 -86.15
N ILE A 319 7.72 -5.52 -86.42
CA ILE A 319 8.76 -5.51 -85.39
C ILE A 319 9.01 -4.09 -84.88
N LEU A 320 8.99 -3.07 -85.74
CA LEU A 320 9.11 -1.66 -85.36
C LEU A 320 7.93 -1.20 -84.48
N ASP A 321 6.69 -1.55 -84.81
CA ASP A 321 5.51 -1.27 -83.97
C ASP A 321 5.59 -1.96 -82.59
N LYS A 322 6.11 -3.19 -82.54
CA LYS A 322 6.35 -3.89 -81.26
C LYS A 322 7.48 -3.26 -80.46
N LEU A 323 8.54 -2.78 -81.12
CA LEU A 323 9.63 -2.04 -80.48
C LEU A 323 9.12 -0.73 -79.89
N ALA A 324 8.32 0.04 -80.62
CA ALA A 324 7.69 1.25 -80.12
C ALA A 324 6.81 0.97 -78.88
N LYS A 325 5.97 -0.07 -78.92
CA LYS A 325 5.18 -0.49 -77.74
C LYS A 325 6.02 -0.92 -76.56
N MET A 326 7.07 -1.74 -76.74
CA MET A 326 7.98 -2.10 -75.65
C MET A 326 8.74 -0.88 -75.10
N GLN A 327 9.02 0.12 -75.93
CA GLN A 327 9.70 1.34 -75.52
C GLN A 327 8.79 2.26 -74.68
N GLU A 328 7.48 2.26 -74.96
CA GLU A 328 6.46 2.93 -74.15
C GLU A 328 6.08 2.13 -72.88
N GLU A 329 6.02 0.80 -72.93
CA GLU A 329 5.89 -0.03 -71.72
C GLU A 329 7.10 0.17 -70.78
N ASN A 330 8.31 0.32 -71.32
CA ASN A 330 9.50 0.67 -70.54
C ASN A 330 9.45 2.09 -69.95
N SER A 331 8.89 3.09 -70.64
CA SER A 331 8.74 4.43 -70.06
C SER A 331 7.75 4.41 -68.89
N GLN A 332 6.61 3.73 -69.05
CA GLN A 332 5.60 3.54 -67.99
C GLN A 332 6.14 2.71 -66.81
N LEU A 333 6.99 1.70 -67.06
CA LEU A 333 7.68 0.96 -65.99
C LEU A 333 8.70 1.82 -65.25
N THR A 334 9.40 2.72 -65.96
CA THR A 334 10.36 3.66 -65.36
C THR A 334 9.65 4.69 -64.47
N GLU A 335 8.49 5.18 -64.90
CA GLU A 335 7.63 6.08 -64.10
C GLU A 335 7.05 5.37 -62.86
N LYS A 336 6.56 4.12 -63.00
CA LYS A 336 6.13 3.29 -61.86
C LYS A 336 7.26 2.98 -60.89
N LEU A 337 8.49 2.80 -61.37
CA LEU A 337 9.67 2.63 -60.50
C LEU A 337 10.02 3.92 -59.75
N ALA A 338 9.78 5.09 -60.34
CA ALA A 338 9.95 6.37 -59.66
C ALA A 338 8.90 6.56 -58.54
N SER A 339 7.61 6.32 -58.82
CA SER A 339 6.56 6.44 -57.79
C SER A 339 6.72 5.40 -56.67
N HIS A 340 7.15 4.17 -56.99
CA HIS A 340 7.43 3.15 -55.98
C HIS A 340 8.64 3.50 -55.10
N ARG A 341 9.64 4.24 -55.59
CA ARG A 341 10.71 4.78 -54.73
C ARG A 341 10.18 5.82 -53.75
N GLU A 342 9.34 6.74 -54.21
CA GLU A 342 8.75 7.78 -53.36
C GLU A 342 7.82 7.21 -52.28
N VAL A 343 7.03 6.17 -52.60
CA VAL A 343 6.24 5.42 -51.60
C VAL A 343 7.16 4.73 -50.61
N LYS A 344 8.20 4.04 -51.08
CA LYS A 344 9.16 3.35 -50.21
C LYS A 344 9.88 4.30 -49.25
N GLU A 345 10.24 5.51 -49.68
CA GLU A 345 10.85 6.53 -48.82
C GLU A 345 9.87 7.04 -47.74
N LYS A 346 8.58 7.19 -48.07
CA LYS A 346 7.53 7.53 -47.10
C LYS A 346 7.28 6.41 -46.09
N ASP A 347 7.25 5.16 -46.54
CA ASP A 347 7.15 3.99 -45.66
C ASP A 347 8.38 3.87 -44.73
N GLN A 348 9.58 4.10 -45.27
CA GLN A 348 10.83 4.09 -44.51
C GLN A 348 10.82 5.16 -43.41
N HIS A 349 10.36 6.38 -43.71
CA HIS A 349 10.17 7.46 -42.74
C HIS A 349 9.11 7.12 -41.67
N TYR A 350 8.00 6.48 -42.07
CA TYR A 350 6.95 6.07 -41.14
C TYR A 350 7.43 4.96 -40.19
N ILE A 351 8.22 4.01 -40.68
CA ILE A 351 8.87 2.96 -39.88
C ILE A 351 9.81 3.59 -38.85
N SER A 352 10.73 4.49 -39.25
CA SER A 352 11.63 5.16 -38.29
C SER A 352 10.88 5.91 -37.19
N LYS A 353 9.77 6.59 -37.54
CA LYS A 353 8.93 7.27 -36.55
C LYS A 353 8.24 6.29 -35.58
N LEU A 354 7.72 5.17 -36.09
CA LEU A 354 7.14 4.11 -35.24
C LEU A 354 8.20 3.43 -34.36
N GLU A 355 9.46 3.35 -34.79
CA GLU A 355 10.56 2.85 -33.97
C GLU A 355 10.92 3.81 -32.83
N GLU A 356 10.96 5.13 -33.08
CA GLU A 356 11.13 6.15 -32.03
C GLU A 356 9.97 6.12 -31.02
N GLU A 357 8.72 6.06 -31.49
CA GLU A 357 7.54 5.92 -30.62
C GLU A 357 7.60 4.62 -29.80
N ASN A 358 8.06 3.50 -30.38
CA ASN A 358 8.27 2.24 -29.65
C ASN A 358 9.39 2.32 -28.60
N GLN A 359 10.48 3.02 -28.89
CA GLN A 359 11.56 3.23 -27.92
C GLN A 359 11.09 4.08 -26.74
N SER A 360 10.35 5.15 -27.01
CA SER A 360 9.69 5.99 -26.01
C SER A 360 8.73 5.17 -25.13
N LEU A 361 7.82 4.41 -25.74
CA LEU A 361 6.87 3.52 -25.04
C LEU A 361 7.57 2.47 -24.18
N LYS A 362 8.67 1.85 -24.66
CA LYS A 362 9.47 0.91 -23.87
C LYS A 362 10.15 1.59 -22.68
N GLN A 363 10.60 2.83 -22.83
CA GLN A 363 11.24 3.57 -21.75
C GLN A 363 10.22 3.98 -20.68
N ASP A 364 9.03 4.42 -21.09
CA ASP A 364 7.94 4.76 -20.15
C ASP A 364 7.36 3.53 -19.45
N TYR A 365 7.24 2.39 -20.15
CA TYR A 365 6.86 1.12 -19.52
C TYR A 365 7.88 0.66 -18.47
N ARG A 366 9.19 0.87 -18.71
CA ARG A 366 10.24 0.61 -17.69
C ARG A 366 10.09 1.54 -16.47
N LYS A 367 9.94 2.85 -16.67
CA LYS A 367 9.68 3.81 -15.57
C LYS A 367 8.44 3.40 -14.77
N GLN A 368 7.37 2.97 -15.45
CA GLN A 368 6.14 2.52 -14.80
C GLN A 368 6.33 1.21 -14.01
N GLN A 369 7.12 0.26 -14.52
CA GLN A 369 7.50 -0.94 -13.77
C GLN A 369 8.38 -0.61 -12.54
N GLU A 370 9.32 0.31 -12.64
CA GLU A 370 10.14 0.76 -11.50
C GLU A 370 9.28 1.45 -10.42
N LEU A 371 8.33 2.32 -10.82
CA LEU A 371 7.36 2.92 -9.91
C LEU A 371 6.44 1.88 -9.25
N LEU A 372 6.02 0.84 -9.99
CA LEU A 372 5.24 -0.28 -9.45
C LEU A 372 6.07 -1.16 -8.50
N ALA A 373 7.34 -1.41 -8.81
CA ALA A 373 8.25 -2.16 -7.94
C ALA A 373 8.51 -1.40 -6.62
N ASN A 374 8.78 -0.10 -6.70
CA ASN A 374 9.04 0.76 -5.54
C ASN A 374 7.78 0.93 -4.65
N SER A 375 6.60 1.06 -5.26
CA SER A 375 5.32 1.10 -4.51
C SER A 375 4.93 -0.28 -3.93
N ALA A 376 5.21 -1.39 -4.61
CA ALA A 376 4.99 -2.73 -4.07
C ALA A 376 5.95 -3.06 -2.91
N PHE A 377 7.21 -2.63 -3.00
CA PHE A 377 8.21 -2.78 -1.94
C PHE A 377 7.79 -2.03 -0.66
N THR A 378 7.46 -0.73 -0.79
CA THR A 378 6.99 0.10 0.34
C THR A 378 5.66 -0.39 0.93
N LEU A 379 4.74 -0.93 0.13
CA LEU A 379 3.51 -1.55 0.64
C LEU A 379 3.79 -2.81 1.48
N LYS A 380 4.74 -3.65 1.04
CA LYS A 380 5.12 -4.89 1.73
C LYS A 380 5.75 -4.58 3.09
N ASP A 381 6.64 -3.59 3.16
CA ASP A 381 7.26 -3.14 4.40
C ASP A 381 6.23 -2.50 5.35
N SER A 382 5.29 -1.70 4.82
CA SER A 382 4.17 -1.13 5.60
C SER A 382 3.27 -2.21 6.21
N LEU A 383 3.00 -3.31 5.48
CA LEU A 383 2.23 -4.44 5.99
C LEU A 383 2.99 -5.23 7.06
N ALA A 384 4.28 -5.49 6.84
CA ALA A 384 5.14 -6.15 7.82
C ALA A 384 5.24 -5.34 9.13
N TYR A 385 5.36 -4.01 9.02
CA TYR A 385 5.34 -3.11 10.18
C TYR A 385 4.02 -3.24 10.96
N LYS A 386 2.87 -3.11 10.28
CA LYS A 386 1.53 -3.24 10.91
C LYS A 386 1.31 -4.62 11.54
N GLN A 387 1.98 -5.66 11.05
CA GLN A 387 1.96 -6.97 11.70
C GLN A 387 2.76 -6.97 13.01
N LYS A 388 4.01 -6.49 13.02
CA LYS A 388 4.80 -6.33 14.25
C LYS A 388 4.08 -5.48 15.31
N GLU A 389 3.45 -4.38 14.89
CA GLU A 389 2.69 -3.47 15.78
C GLU A 389 1.51 -4.18 16.47
N ARG A 390 0.80 -5.08 15.75
CA ARG A 390 -0.26 -5.93 16.33
C ARG A 390 0.29 -7.02 17.26
N GLU A 391 1.40 -7.66 16.91
CA GLU A 391 2.04 -8.68 17.76
C GLU A 391 2.51 -8.09 19.09
N ILE A 392 2.99 -6.84 19.11
CA ILE A 392 3.35 -6.10 20.32
C ILE A 392 2.09 -5.77 21.14
N HIS A 393 1.01 -5.29 20.52
CA HIS A 393 -0.25 -5.02 21.23
C HIS A 393 -0.81 -6.29 21.91
N ILE A 394 -0.77 -7.44 21.23
CA ILE A 394 -1.21 -8.72 21.79
C ILE A 394 -0.32 -9.13 22.99
N LYS A 395 0.99 -8.86 22.93
CA LYS A 395 1.90 -9.06 24.09
C LYS A 395 1.55 -8.12 25.25
N GLU A 396 1.28 -6.84 24.99
CA GLU A 396 0.90 -5.86 26.03
C GLU A 396 -0.44 -6.25 26.70
N GLU A 397 -1.44 -6.64 25.93
CA GLU A 397 -2.75 -7.10 26.41
C GLU A 397 -2.62 -8.38 27.25
N TYR A 398 -1.87 -9.37 26.76
CA TYR A 398 -1.59 -10.60 27.50
C TYR A 398 -0.87 -10.33 28.83
N LEU A 399 0.17 -9.48 28.84
CA LEU A 399 0.87 -9.11 30.07
C LEU A 399 0.01 -8.31 31.05
N SER A 400 -0.99 -7.58 30.56
CA SER A 400 -1.97 -6.89 31.41
C SER A 400 -2.90 -7.89 32.11
N LYS A 401 -3.49 -8.84 31.36
CA LYS A 401 -4.31 -9.93 31.92
C LYS A 401 -3.51 -10.78 32.91
N LEU A 402 -2.30 -11.19 32.52
CA LEU A 402 -1.43 -12.01 33.36
C LEU A 402 -1.06 -11.29 34.66
N LYS A 403 -0.84 -9.96 34.62
CA LYS A 403 -0.60 -9.16 35.83
C LYS A 403 -1.76 -9.29 36.82
N GLN A 404 -2.99 -9.17 36.35
CA GLN A 404 -4.19 -9.26 37.18
C GLN A 404 -4.32 -10.66 37.81
N GLN A 405 -4.18 -11.73 37.03
CA GLN A 405 -4.22 -13.11 37.53
C GLN A 405 -3.09 -13.40 38.54
N LEU A 406 -1.90 -12.82 38.33
CA LEU A 406 -0.76 -12.91 39.25
C LEU A 406 -1.03 -12.17 40.57
N GLN A 407 -1.62 -10.97 40.53
CA GLN A 407 -2.06 -10.25 41.73
C GLN A 407 -3.12 -11.04 42.50
N GLU A 408 -4.17 -11.51 41.81
CA GLU A 408 -5.25 -12.32 42.39
C GLU A 408 -4.72 -13.61 43.04
N ARG A 409 -3.77 -14.30 42.39
CA ARG A 409 -3.04 -15.44 42.96
C ARG A 409 -2.35 -15.07 44.26
N GLN A 410 -1.65 -13.92 44.31
CA GLN A 410 -0.92 -13.50 45.51
C GLN A 410 -1.84 -13.03 46.63
N ASP A 411 -2.93 -12.32 46.33
CA ASP A 411 -3.91 -11.93 47.34
C ASP A 411 -4.59 -13.17 47.95
N MET A 412 -4.92 -14.17 47.12
CA MET A 412 -5.37 -15.49 47.61
C MET A 412 -4.36 -16.20 48.51
N LYS A 413 -3.06 -16.06 48.25
CA LYS A 413 -1.98 -16.72 49.00
C LYS A 413 -1.63 -16.00 50.30
N CYS A 414 -1.67 -14.67 50.29
CA CYS A 414 -1.30 -13.81 51.42
C CYS A 414 -2.48 -13.45 52.33
N ASN A 415 -3.73 -13.81 51.96
CA ASN A 415 -4.89 -13.62 52.81
C ASN A 415 -4.85 -14.49 54.08
N ALA A 416 -4.48 -13.87 55.20
CA ALA A 416 -4.38 -14.49 56.51
C ALA A 416 -5.68 -15.12 57.04
N TRP A 417 -6.85 -14.66 56.59
CA TRP A 417 -8.14 -15.07 57.16
C TRP A 417 -8.71 -16.37 56.59
N ASN A 418 -8.23 -16.88 55.44
CA ASN A 418 -8.77 -18.12 54.88
C ASN A 418 -7.85 -18.91 53.91
N PRO A 419 -6.65 -19.34 54.34
CA PRO A 419 -5.70 -20.04 53.47
C PRO A 419 -6.20 -21.40 52.95
N MET A 420 -7.12 -22.06 53.67
CA MET A 420 -7.69 -23.35 53.25
C MET A 420 -8.68 -23.22 52.08
N LYS A 421 -9.64 -22.27 52.13
CA LYS A 421 -10.62 -22.11 51.04
C LYS A 421 -10.03 -21.42 49.81
N SER A 422 -9.01 -20.55 49.96
CA SER A 422 -8.32 -19.96 48.81
C SER A 422 -7.40 -20.95 48.09
N SER A 423 -6.89 -21.99 48.75
CA SER A 423 -5.92 -22.95 48.18
C SER A 423 -6.42 -23.67 46.92
N TRP A 424 -7.69 -24.11 46.88
CA TRP A 424 -8.25 -24.76 45.68
C TRP A 424 -8.39 -23.77 44.51
N HIS A 425 -8.91 -22.58 44.78
CA HIS A 425 -9.10 -21.55 43.76
C HIS A 425 -7.76 -21.05 43.21
N ARG A 426 -6.75 -20.85 44.08
CA ARG A 426 -5.38 -20.53 43.71
C ARG A 426 -4.79 -21.61 42.79
N LYS A 427 -4.95 -22.90 43.14
CA LYS A 427 -4.43 -24.00 42.32
C LYS A 427 -5.11 -24.08 40.96
N HIS A 428 -6.40 -23.78 40.88
CA HIS A 428 -7.12 -23.70 39.61
C HIS A 428 -6.60 -22.55 38.74
N LEU A 429 -6.44 -21.35 39.31
CA LEU A 429 -5.89 -20.18 38.61
C LEU A 429 -4.43 -20.39 38.17
N GLU A 430 -3.61 -21.06 38.99
CA GLU A 430 -2.24 -21.48 38.63
C GLU A 430 -2.24 -22.46 37.43
N GLN A 431 -3.18 -23.42 37.39
CA GLN A 431 -3.34 -24.34 36.25
C GLN A 431 -3.84 -23.62 34.99
N GLU A 432 -4.79 -22.69 35.12
CA GLU A 432 -5.31 -21.87 34.01
C GLU A 432 -4.20 -21.00 33.41
N MET A 433 -3.48 -20.23 34.24
CA MET A 433 -2.35 -19.40 33.81
C MET A 433 -1.29 -20.21 33.07
N LEU A 434 -0.94 -21.41 33.57
CA LEU A 434 0.01 -22.29 32.87
C LEU A 434 -0.58 -22.87 31.57
N GLY A 435 -1.86 -23.23 31.53
CA GLY A 435 -2.52 -23.71 30.32
C GLY A 435 -2.54 -22.66 29.22
N GLU A 436 -2.94 -21.43 29.56
CA GLU A 436 -2.96 -20.29 28.64
C GLU A 436 -1.55 -19.91 28.20
N ALA A 437 -0.57 -19.84 29.12
CA ALA A 437 0.80 -19.51 28.79
C ALA A 437 1.47 -20.56 27.87
N ASN A 438 1.18 -21.87 28.05
CA ASN A 438 1.74 -22.93 27.21
C ASN A 438 1.12 -22.94 25.80
N THR A 439 -0.16 -22.57 25.65
CA THR A 439 -0.83 -22.52 24.34
C THR A 439 -0.48 -21.23 23.58
N ASN A 440 -0.56 -20.08 24.24
CA ASN A 440 -0.31 -18.77 23.66
C ASN A 440 1.15 -18.65 23.16
N ILE A 441 1.33 -18.38 21.87
CA ILE A 441 2.64 -18.26 21.23
C ILE A 441 3.42 -17.03 21.74
N HIS A 442 2.73 -15.93 22.04
CA HIS A 442 3.34 -14.70 22.55
C HIS A 442 3.87 -14.89 23.98
N ALA A 443 3.15 -15.65 24.80
CA ALA A 443 3.57 -16.03 26.15
C ALA A 443 4.80 -16.95 26.14
N ARG A 444 4.83 -17.95 25.24
CA ARG A 444 5.99 -18.82 25.03
C ARG A 444 7.23 -18.05 24.57
N ASN A 445 7.08 -17.09 23.66
CA ASN A 445 8.20 -16.26 23.19
C ASN A 445 8.81 -15.41 24.32
N LEU A 446 8.00 -14.98 25.29
CA LEU A 446 8.44 -14.28 26.51
C LEU A 446 8.90 -15.24 27.63
N GLN A 447 8.97 -16.55 27.38
CA GLN A 447 9.32 -17.61 28.34
C GLN A 447 8.43 -17.66 29.60
N VAL A 448 7.23 -17.07 29.52
CA VAL A 448 6.26 -16.99 30.63
C VAL A 448 5.96 -18.36 31.26
N PRO A 449 5.78 -19.47 30.50
CA PRO A 449 5.47 -20.78 31.10
C PRO A 449 6.58 -21.38 31.97
N ALA A 450 7.84 -20.98 31.77
CA ALA A 450 8.95 -21.44 32.60
C ALA A 450 8.97 -20.66 33.92
N ALA A 451 8.99 -19.34 33.82
CA ALA A 451 8.99 -18.44 34.96
C ALA A 451 7.72 -18.52 35.82
N LEU A 452 6.54 -18.83 35.26
CA LEU A 452 5.34 -19.13 36.06
C LEU A 452 5.52 -20.35 36.97
N ARG A 453 6.23 -21.41 36.52
CA ARG A 453 6.54 -22.56 37.38
C ARG A 453 7.45 -22.18 38.54
N GLU A 454 8.39 -21.26 38.30
CA GLU A 454 9.27 -20.74 39.35
C GLU A 454 8.52 -19.84 40.33
N ILE A 455 7.68 -18.92 39.85
CA ILE A 455 6.81 -18.07 40.69
C ILE A 455 5.90 -18.95 41.56
N PHE A 456 5.26 -19.97 40.98
CA PHE A 456 4.34 -20.81 41.73
C PHE A 456 5.04 -21.66 42.79
N LYS A 457 6.26 -22.14 42.48
CA LYS A 457 7.08 -22.99 43.37
C LYS A 457 7.82 -22.21 44.47
N TYR A 458 8.27 -20.99 44.21
CA TYR A 458 9.20 -20.27 45.08
C TYR A 458 8.73 -18.90 45.56
N ASP A 459 7.67 -18.30 45.00
CA ASP A 459 7.19 -17.00 45.46
C ASP A 459 6.19 -17.15 46.62
N ASP A 460 6.76 -17.17 47.82
CA ASP A 460 6.06 -17.25 49.12
C ASP A 460 6.01 -15.90 49.85
N TYR A 461 6.54 -14.80 49.25
CA TYR A 461 6.67 -13.52 49.96
C TYR A 461 5.34 -12.74 50.04
N CYS A 462 4.93 -12.42 51.27
CA CYS A 462 3.80 -11.56 51.58
C CYS A 462 4.30 -10.33 52.36
N GLY A 463 4.28 -9.17 51.71
CA GLY A 463 4.57 -7.88 52.34
C GLY A 463 3.39 -7.33 53.16
N LEU A 464 3.59 -6.13 53.72
CA LEU A 464 2.58 -5.42 54.54
C LEU A 464 1.44 -4.79 53.72
N ARG A 465 1.62 -4.67 52.39
CA ARG A 465 0.63 -4.13 51.45
C ARG A 465 0.47 -5.07 50.26
N PRO A 466 -0.69 -5.09 49.58
CA PRO A 466 -0.92 -5.95 48.40
C PRO A 466 0.10 -5.74 47.28
N GLU A 467 0.57 -4.51 47.09
CA GLU A 467 1.59 -4.17 46.09
C GLU A 467 2.98 -4.75 46.42
N ASP A 468 3.23 -5.03 47.71
CA ASP A 468 4.48 -5.63 48.20
C ASP A 468 4.42 -7.18 48.15
N HIS A 469 3.27 -7.80 47.86
CA HIS A 469 3.15 -9.26 47.70
C HIS A 469 3.87 -9.77 46.44
N GLY A 470 4.58 -10.89 46.53
CA GLY A 470 5.11 -11.61 45.35
C GLY A 470 6.39 -10.98 44.76
N ARG A 471 7.52 -11.11 45.46
CA ARG A 471 8.78 -10.47 45.06
C ARG A 471 9.33 -11.04 43.75
N LEU A 472 9.20 -12.34 43.54
CA LEU A 472 9.70 -13.04 42.34
C LEU A 472 8.79 -12.75 41.14
N MET A 473 7.47 -12.79 41.35
CA MET A 473 6.42 -12.40 40.42
C MET A 473 6.64 -11.00 39.83
N TRP A 474 6.85 -9.99 40.69
CA TRP A 474 7.13 -8.63 40.23
C TRP A 474 8.48 -8.47 39.54
N THR A 475 9.42 -9.38 39.75
CA THR A 475 10.73 -9.38 39.06
C THR A 475 10.54 -9.87 37.62
N PHE A 476 9.90 -11.03 37.43
CA PHE A 476 9.57 -11.56 36.10
C PHE A 476 8.62 -10.66 35.32
N TRP A 477 7.58 -10.11 35.95
CA TRP A 477 6.66 -9.18 35.27
C TRP A 477 7.38 -7.94 34.72
N ARG A 478 8.33 -7.37 35.49
CA ARG A 478 9.17 -6.27 35.01
C ARG A 478 10.08 -6.69 33.86
N GLN A 479 10.66 -7.89 33.92
CA GLN A 479 11.49 -8.42 32.84
C GLN A 479 10.70 -8.59 31.53
N TRP A 480 9.53 -9.23 31.57
CA TRP A 480 8.68 -9.39 30.39
C TRP A 480 8.22 -8.04 29.83
N LYS A 481 7.81 -7.11 30.71
CA LYS A 481 7.41 -5.76 30.29
C LYS A 481 8.55 -5.01 29.59
N MET A 482 9.78 -5.06 30.13
CA MET A 482 10.95 -4.44 29.49
C MET A 482 11.28 -5.08 28.13
N GLU A 483 11.03 -6.38 27.95
CA GLU A 483 11.24 -7.05 26.65
C GLU A 483 10.26 -6.53 25.59
N VAL A 484 8.98 -6.41 25.95
CA VAL A 484 7.95 -5.85 25.06
C VAL A 484 8.20 -4.37 24.76
N GLU A 485 8.61 -3.58 25.76
CA GLU A 485 9.02 -2.19 25.56
C GLU A 485 10.27 -2.06 24.67
N ARG A 486 11.21 -3.01 24.75
CA ARG A 486 12.39 -3.06 23.86
C ARG A 486 12.00 -3.36 22.42
N GLU A 487 11.10 -4.32 22.19
CA GLU A 487 10.56 -4.60 20.85
C GLU A 487 9.82 -3.38 20.28
N LYS A 488 9.01 -2.70 21.10
CA LYS A 488 8.27 -1.47 20.76
C LYS A 488 9.21 -0.33 20.37
N ASN A 489 10.25 -0.09 21.16
CA ASN A 489 11.26 0.93 20.87
C ASN A 489 12.08 0.60 19.63
N LYS A 490 12.43 -0.67 19.41
CA LYS A 490 13.08 -1.13 18.17
C LYS A 490 12.19 -0.89 16.95
N LEU A 491 10.91 -1.21 17.04
CA LEU A 491 9.95 -0.99 15.96
C LEU A 491 9.77 0.51 15.65
N LEU A 492 9.71 1.36 16.68
CA LEU A 492 9.68 2.82 16.50
C LEU A 492 10.96 3.38 15.86
N ALA A 493 12.13 2.84 16.21
CA ALA A 493 13.40 3.20 15.58
C ALA A 493 13.46 2.74 14.11
N GLU A 494 12.96 1.54 13.80
CA GLU A 494 12.79 1.06 12.41
C GLU A 494 11.85 2.00 11.61
N ARG A 495 10.76 2.50 12.22
CA ARG A 495 9.85 3.49 11.59
C ARG A 495 10.55 4.80 11.25
N LEU A 496 11.33 5.33 12.19
CA LEU A 496 12.04 6.61 12.03
C LEU A 496 13.16 6.52 11.00
N ALA A 497 13.83 5.37 10.88
CA ALA A 497 14.83 5.12 9.85
C ALA A 497 14.25 4.96 8.43
N GLN A 498 12.95 4.71 8.29
CA GLN A 498 12.25 4.55 7.00
C GLN A 498 11.58 5.84 6.48
N ASP A 499 11.69 6.96 7.19
CA ASP A 499 11.13 8.26 6.79
C ASP A 499 12.25 9.22 6.32
N PRO A 500 12.63 9.21 5.03
CA PRO A 500 13.80 9.95 4.51
C PRO A 500 13.60 11.48 4.41
N HIS A 501 12.54 12.03 5.01
CA HIS A 501 12.18 13.45 4.96
C HIS A 501 12.33 14.17 6.31
N LYS A 502 13.24 13.70 7.17
CA LYS A 502 13.64 14.38 8.43
C LYS A 502 15.14 14.40 8.63
#